data_AF-A0A2J7ZQL7-F1
#
_entry.id   AF-A0A2J7ZQL7-F1
#
_cell.length_a   1.000
_cell.length_b   1.000
_cell.length_c   1.000
_cell.angle_alpha   90.00
_cell.angle_beta   90.00
_cell.angle_gamma   90.00
#
_symmetry.space_group_name_H-M   'P 1'
#
loop_
_entity.id
_entity.type
_entity.pdbx_description
1 polymer ?
#
loop_
_entity_poly.entity_id
_entity_poly.type
_entity_poly.pdbx_seq_one_letter_code
_entity_poly.pdbx_strand_id
1 'polypeptide(L)'
;MCAAAEAARAKYGRAAQFLLVVLPVKATEEYREVKRVSDVVLGVPSQVVTGKAARIGRQNNQDRAGGPVYCANLALKINSKLGGVNVSLSHGPRYLPVLGGARAAPFMILGADVTHPTGPSCKPGVKEPSVAAVVASLDQTLGRWASRVLLQAGRQEVITGMGGATKELLLEFYRANRGAKPQRLVMYRDGVGEAQFEQALAEEFVAMRKACTDLQEDYRPAITFVIVQKRHNTRLLPSDSSAADRKGNVVPGTVVDRGITNSATFDFYLNSHAGVLGTNKPAHYHVLVDEIGFGADGMQLLTYWLCYLYQRTTKSVSYCPPAYYADRAAYRGRQLLIASASAATTTPSAEGADAWFAGIHKDLTNVLYFM
;
A
#
# COMPACT_ATOMS: atom_id res chain seq x y z
N MET A 1 23.10 4.65 -14.54
CA MET A 1 22.28 5.55 -13.68
C MET A 1 23.14 6.35 -12.71
N CYS A 2 24.04 5.75 -11.92
CA CYS A 2 24.92 6.48 -11.00
C CYS A 2 25.69 7.61 -11.68
N ALA A 3 26.36 7.33 -12.80
CA ALA A 3 27.07 8.34 -13.58
C ALA A 3 26.17 9.51 -14.04
N ALA A 4 24.90 9.26 -14.34
CA ALA A 4 23.95 10.32 -14.71
C ALA A 4 23.55 11.18 -13.50
N ALA A 5 23.39 10.58 -12.32
CA ALA A 5 23.13 11.31 -11.07
C ALA A 5 24.35 12.15 -10.64
N GLU A 6 25.57 11.61 -10.80
CA GLU A 6 26.83 12.32 -10.56
C GLU A 6 27.03 13.47 -11.54
N ALA A 7 26.79 13.25 -12.83
CA ALA A 7 26.85 14.30 -13.84
C ALA A 7 25.84 15.43 -13.56
N ALA A 8 24.63 15.10 -13.12
CA ALA A 8 23.64 16.10 -12.69
C ALA A 8 24.14 16.89 -11.46
N ARG A 9 24.74 16.21 -10.48
CA ARG A 9 25.32 16.85 -9.29
C ARG A 9 26.47 17.78 -9.65
N ALA A 10 27.37 17.35 -10.53
CA ALA A 10 28.50 18.16 -10.99
C ALA A 10 28.03 19.41 -11.76
N LYS A 11 27.01 19.27 -12.61
CA LYS A 11 26.48 20.38 -13.42
C LYS A 11 25.68 21.40 -12.61
N TYR A 12 24.85 20.95 -11.66
CA TYR A 12 23.90 21.82 -10.96
C TYR A 12 24.25 22.09 -9.50
N GLY A 13 25.36 21.55 -8.98
CA GLY A 13 25.81 21.74 -7.60
C GLY A 13 24.91 21.12 -6.53
N ARG A 14 23.91 20.32 -6.90
CA ARG A 14 22.92 19.71 -5.99
C ARG A 14 22.55 18.30 -6.42
N ALA A 15 22.13 17.48 -5.46
CA ALA A 15 21.66 16.12 -5.75
C ALA A 15 20.43 16.12 -6.66
N ALA A 16 20.33 15.09 -7.52
CA ALA A 16 19.16 14.91 -8.37
C ALA A 16 17.92 14.63 -7.51
N GLN A 17 16.82 15.33 -7.79
CA GLN A 17 15.55 15.15 -7.06
C GLN A 17 14.69 14.03 -7.66
N PHE A 18 14.94 13.65 -8.91
CA PHE A 18 14.12 12.71 -9.66
C PHE A 18 14.89 12.10 -10.84
N LEU A 19 14.58 10.84 -11.17
CA LEU A 19 15.12 10.14 -12.34
C LEU A 19 14.00 9.65 -13.26
N LEU A 20 13.89 10.25 -14.44
CA LEU A 20 13.08 9.70 -15.53
C LEU A 20 13.93 8.73 -16.35
N VAL A 21 13.53 7.45 -16.38
CA VAL A 21 14.25 6.40 -17.08
C VAL A 21 13.40 5.91 -18.25
N VAL A 22 13.95 5.98 -19.47
CA VAL A 22 13.29 5.49 -20.67
C VAL A 22 13.91 4.16 -21.05
N LEU A 23 13.12 3.08 -21.05
CA LEU A 23 13.53 1.78 -21.57
C LEU A 23 12.99 1.62 -23.00
N PRO A 24 13.78 1.12 -23.96
CA PRO A 24 13.32 0.96 -25.34
C PRO A 24 12.15 -0.01 -25.45
N VAL A 25 12.20 -1.10 -24.68
CA VAL A 25 11.18 -2.14 -24.59
C VAL A 25 10.83 -2.47 -23.14
N LYS A 26 9.74 -3.20 -22.93
CA LYS A 26 9.38 -3.70 -21.60
C LYS A 26 10.32 -4.83 -21.22
N ALA A 27 11.24 -4.55 -20.30
CA ALA A 27 12.28 -5.49 -19.90
C ALA A 27 12.32 -5.59 -18.36
N THR A 28 12.05 -6.77 -17.83
CA THR A 28 11.76 -6.98 -16.40
C THR A 28 13.02 -6.87 -15.55
N GLU A 29 14.14 -7.43 -15.99
CA GLU A 29 15.39 -7.42 -15.22
C GLU A 29 16.01 -6.02 -15.17
N GLU A 30 16.01 -5.30 -16.29
CA GLU A 30 16.47 -3.92 -16.39
C GLU A 30 15.59 -2.99 -15.53
N TYR A 31 14.27 -3.22 -15.53
CA TYR A 31 13.37 -2.50 -14.63
C TYR A 31 13.73 -2.75 -13.16
N ARG A 32 13.99 -4.01 -12.78
CA ARG A 32 14.39 -4.36 -11.41
C ARG A 32 15.69 -3.69 -11.02
N GLU A 33 16.69 -3.70 -11.90
CA GLU A 33 17.99 -3.09 -11.62
C GLU A 33 17.90 -1.56 -11.51
N VAL A 34 17.10 -0.92 -12.38
CA VAL A 34 16.78 0.51 -12.26
C VAL A 34 16.17 0.82 -10.89
N LYS A 35 15.26 -0.03 -10.40
CA LYS A 35 14.66 0.11 -9.08
C LYS A 35 15.63 -0.17 -7.95
N ARG A 36 16.52 -1.15 -8.06
CA ARG A 36 17.59 -1.38 -7.08
C ARG A 36 18.50 -0.15 -6.95
N VAL A 37 19.00 0.36 -8.07
CA VAL A 37 19.91 1.52 -8.04
C VAL A 37 19.19 2.77 -7.52
N SER A 38 17.95 3.04 -7.94
CA SER A 38 17.23 4.23 -7.45
C SER A 38 16.76 4.11 -6.00
N ASP A 39 16.14 2.98 -5.63
CA ASP A 39 15.44 2.83 -4.35
C ASP A 39 16.36 2.42 -3.20
N VAL A 40 17.49 1.75 -3.48
CA VAL A 40 18.42 1.22 -2.45
C VAL A 40 19.74 1.99 -2.46
N VAL A 41 20.33 2.22 -3.63
CA VAL A 41 21.70 2.78 -3.73
C VAL A 41 21.70 4.31 -3.67
N LEU A 42 20.88 4.97 -4.51
CA LEU A 42 20.92 6.43 -4.66
C LEU A 42 19.94 7.17 -3.74
N GLY A 43 18.82 6.53 -3.36
CA GLY A 43 17.76 7.20 -2.62
C GLY A 43 17.02 8.29 -3.42
N VAL A 44 17.02 8.19 -4.75
CA VAL A 44 16.40 9.19 -5.63
C VAL A 44 15.14 8.60 -6.28
N PRO A 45 13.97 9.22 -6.14
CA PRO A 45 12.74 8.70 -6.74
C PRO A 45 12.87 8.56 -8.25
N SER A 46 12.41 7.43 -8.80
CA SER A 46 12.48 7.15 -10.23
C SER A 46 11.13 6.79 -10.86
N GLN A 47 10.95 7.20 -12.12
CA GLN A 47 9.85 6.80 -12.98
C GLN A 47 10.38 6.18 -14.26
N VAL A 48 9.96 4.94 -14.51
CA VAL A 48 10.30 4.22 -15.74
C VAL A 48 9.16 4.38 -16.74
N VAL A 49 9.49 4.69 -17.99
CA VAL A 49 8.57 4.68 -19.13
C VAL A 49 9.14 3.82 -20.24
N THR A 50 8.29 3.13 -21.00
CA THR A 50 8.75 2.43 -22.21
C THR A 50 8.67 3.36 -23.40
N GLY A 51 9.66 3.32 -24.30
CA GLY A 51 9.72 4.15 -25.50
C GLY A 51 8.45 4.02 -26.32
N LYS A 52 7.96 2.79 -26.52
CA LYS A 52 6.69 2.52 -27.19
C LYS A 52 5.50 3.22 -26.52
N ALA A 53 5.34 3.13 -25.19
CA ALA A 53 4.20 3.73 -24.50
C ALA A 53 4.28 5.25 -24.40
N ALA A 54 5.50 5.80 -24.31
CA ALA A 54 5.76 7.24 -24.22
C ALA A 54 5.89 7.93 -25.59
N ARG A 55 5.78 7.19 -26.70
CA ARG A 55 6.03 7.69 -28.07
C ARG A 55 7.45 8.26 -28.29
N ILE A 56 8.45 7.69 -27.61
CA ILE A 56 9.86 8.05 -27.77
C ILE A 56 10.54 7.02 -28.68
N GLY A 57 11.03 7.44 -29.87
CA GLY A 57 11.70 6.58 -30.88
C GLY A 57 11.05 6.59 -32.27
N ARG A 58 11.51 5.74 -33.21
CA ARG A 58 10.92 5.57 -34.56
C ARG A 58 9.51 4.98 -34.44
N GLN A 59 8.52 5.58 -35.10
CA GLN A 59 7.09 5.23 -34.95
C GLN A 59 6.47 4.68 -36.25
N ASN A 60 5.54 3.73 -36.10
CA ASN A 60 4.47 3.47 -37.07
C ASN A 60 3.21 4.22 -36.59
N ASN A 61 2.53 4.92 -37.48
CA ASN A 61 1.54 5.98 -37.21
C ASN A 61 0.18 5.52 -36.60
N GLN A 62 0.07 4.30 -36.05
CA GLN A 62 -1.22 3.66 -35.74
C GLN A 62 -1.59 3.53 -34.25
N ASP A 63 -0.66 3.73 -33.29
CA ASP A 63 -0.96 3.50 -31.86
C ASP A 63 -1.30 4.81 -31.09
N ARG A 64 -2.41 4.81 -30.33
CA ARG A 64 -2.79 5.85 -29.34
C ARG A 64 -1.89 5.83 -28.08
N ALA A 65 -0.58 5.87 -28.24
CA ALA A 65 0.40 5.94 -27.15
C ALA A 65 0.76 7.40 -26.80
N GLY A 66 1.37 7.67 -25.64
CA GLY A 66 1.95 8.99 -25.30
C GLY A 66 1.00 10.20 -25.29
N GLY A 67 -0.32 10.00 -25.23
CA GLY A 67 -1.30 11.08 -25.24
C GLY A 67 -1.48 11.81 -23.89
N PRO A 68 -2.29 12.89 -23.83
CA PRO A 68 -2.50 13.68 -22.62
C PRO A 68 -2.93 12.86 -21.40
N VAL A 69 -3.81 11.87 -21.58
CA VAL A 69 -4.26 10.97 -20.50
C VAL A 69 -3.12 10.10 -19.96
N TYR A 70 -2.19 9.67 -20.83
CA TYR A 70 -1.01 8.92 -20.40
C TYR A 70 -0.08 9.81 -19.57
N CYS A 71 0.20 11.02 -20.06
CA CYS A 71 1.03 12.00 -19.35
C CYS A 71 0.42 12.42 -18.01
N ALA A 72 -0.90 12.60 -17.93
CA ALA A 72 -1.60 12.89 -16.68
C ALA A 72 -1.43 11.76 -15.65
N ASN A 73 -1.69 10.50 -16.05
CA ASN A 73 -1.49 9.34 -15.16
C ASN A 73 -0.01 9.18 -14.75
N LEU A 74 0.93 9.53 -15.62
CA LEU A 74 2.35 9.55 -15.29
C LEU A 74 2.66 10.64 -14.25
N ALA A 75 2.13 11.84 -14.44
CA ALA A 75 2.30 12.96 -13.53
C ALA A 75 1.76 12.65 -12.12
N LEU A 76 0.62 11.97 -12.01
CA LEU A 76 0.09 11.51 -10.71
C LEU A 76 1.11 10.67 -9.93
N LYS A 77 1.78 9.73 -10.62
CA LYS A 77 2.81 8.89 -10.03
C LYS A 77 4.05 9.68 -9.64
N ILE A 78 4.50 10.59 -10.51
CA ILE A 78 5.68 11.42 -10.27
C ILE A 78 5.45 12.31 -9.06
N ASN A 79 4.30 12.99 -8.98
CA ASN A 79 3.95 13.86 -7.87
C ASN A 79 3.95 13.09 -6.54
N SER A 80 3.31 11.91 -6.50
CA SER A 80 3.26 11.05 -5.31
C SER A 80 4.65 10.62 -4.83
N LYS A 81 5.57 10.36 -5.76
CA LYS A 81 6.96 9.94 -5.47
C LYS A 81 7.83 11.09 -4.93
N LEU A 82 7.48 12.31 -5.28
CA LEU A 82 8.14 13.53 -4.81
C LEU A 82 7.49 14.08 -3.53
N GLY A 83 6.57 13.33 -2.91
CA GLY A 83 5.89 13.72 -1.67
C GLY A 83 4.68 14.65 -1.87
N GLY A 84 4.28 14.90 -3.11
CA GLY A 84 3.08 15.66 -3.43
C GLY A 84 1.79 14.86 -3.22
N VAL A 85 0.69 15.58 -3.06
CA VAL A 85 -0.66 15.03 -2.88
C VAL A 85 -1.51 15.39 -4.10
N ASN A 86 -2.12 14.39 -4.74
CA ASN A 86 -2.96 14.56 -5.92
C ASN A 86 -4.45 14.71 -5.57
N VAL A 87 -4.91 13.94 -4.59
CA VAL A 87 -6.32 13.89 -4.18
C VAL A 87 -6.43 13.91 -2.66
N SER A 88 -7.44 14.61 -2.17
CA SER A 88 -7.81 14.67 -0.75
C SER A 88 -9.33 14.76 -0.62
N LEU A 89 -9.85 14.48 0.57
CA LEU A 89 -11.28 14.66 0.86
C LEU A 89 -11.57 16.15 1.07
N SER A 90 -12.50 16.72 0.31
CA SER A 90 -12.83 18.16 0.32
C SER A 90 -13.18 18.72 1.70
N HIS A 91 -13.68 17.89 2.61
CA HIS A 91 -14.03 18.26 3.98
C HIS A 91 -13.31 17.41 5.04
N GLY A 92 -12.23 16.74 4.64
CA GLY A 92 -11.54 15.77 5.49
C GLY A 92 -12.48 14.67 6.01
N PRO A 93 -12.12 14.00 7.10
CA PRO A 93 -12.97 13.02 7.77
C PRO A 93 -14.04 13.68 8.66
N ARG A 94 -14.38 14.96 8.47
CA ARG A 94 -15.28 15.72 9.38
C ARG A 94 -16.64 15.06 9.58
N TYR A 95 -17.11 14.34 8.55
CA TYR A 95 -18.38 13.61 8.54
C TYR A 95 -18.29 12.20 9.16
N LEU A 96 -17.12 11.77 9.65
CA LEU A 96 -16.96 10.57 10.47
C LEU A 96 -16.78 11.01 11.93
N PRO A 97 -17.82 11.00 12.78
CA PRO A 97 -17.77 11.58 14.13
C PRO A 97 -16.68 11.00 15.05
N VAL A 98 -16.18 9.80 14.75
CA VAL A 98 -15.14 9.11 15.53
C VAL A 98 -13.71 9.44 15.08
N LEU A 99 -13.51 9.96 13.86
CA LEU A 99 -12.19 10.43 13.39
C LEU A 99 -12.15 11.95 13.25
N GLY A 100 -13.25 12.57 12.85
CA GLY A 100 -13.46 14.01 12.76
C GLY A 100 -14.55 14.52 13.72
N GLY A 101 -15.08 15.71 13.43
CA GLY A 101 -16.17 16.31 14.21
C GLY A 101 -15.76 16.77 15.62
N ALA A 102 -16.74 16.88 16.52
CA ALA A 102 -16.54 17.39 17.89
C ALA A 102 -15.68 16.47 18.78
N ARG A 103 -15.51 15.18 18.40
CA ARG A 103 -14.64 14.20 19.07
C ARG A 103 -13.35 13.92 18.29
N ALA A 104 -12.99 14.80 17.35
CA ALA A 104 -11.78 14.66 16.54
C ALA A 104 -10.54 14.55 17.44
N ALA A 105 -9.76 13.51 17.21
CA ALA A 105 -8.45 13.34 17.81
C ALA A 105 -7.50 12.95 16.67
N PRO A 106 -6.20 13.29 16.79
CA PRO A 106 -5.22 12.88 15.77
C PRO A 106 -5.32 11.38 15.54
N PHE A 107 -5.34 10.96 14.29
CA PHE A 107 -5.46 9.55 13.93
C PHE A 107 -4.47 9.19 12.84
N MET A 108 -4.18 7.91 12.75
CA MET A 108 -3.31 7.32 11.73
C MET A 108 -4.01 6.11 11.13
N ILE A 109 -3.98 6.02 9.81
CA ILE A 109 -4.45 4.85 9.07
C ILE A 109 -3.24 4.08 8.59
N LEU A 110 -3.23 2.78 8.88
CA LEU A 110 -2.19 1.84 8.51
C LEU A 110 -2.73 0.83 7.52
N GLY A 111 -1.82 0.29 6.70
CA GLY A 111 -2.10 -0.85 5.84
C GLY A 111 -0.97 -1.86 5.94
N ALA A 112 -1.29 -3.15 5.82
CA ALA A 112 -0.30 -4.20 5.86
C ALA A 112 -0.62 -5.33 4.87
N ASP A 113 0.41 -5.89 4.23
CA ASP A 113 0.29 -6.98 3.26
C ASP A 113 1.56 -7.83 3.30
N VAL A 114 1.42 -9.12 2.98
CA VAL A 114 2.54 -10.05 2.80
C VAL A 114 2.51 -10.62 1.39
N THR A 115 3.63 -10.46 0.69
CA THR A 115 3.85 -11.07 -0.61
C THR A 115 4.76 -12.28 -0.47
N HIS A 116 4.23 -13.45 -0.81
CA HIS A 116 5.00 -14.69 -0.86
C HIS A 116 5.72 -14.91 -2.20
N PRO A 117 6.75 -15.77 -2.17
CA PRO A 117 7.31 -16.34 -3.38
C PRO A 117 6.28 -17.10 -4.22
N THR A 118 6.00 -16.59 -5.41
CA THR A 118 5.13 -17.25 -6.41
C THR A 118 5.85 -17.34 -7.75
N GLY A 119 5.65 -18.47 -8.45
CA GLY A 119 6.12 -18.68 -9.83
C GLY A 119 7.26 -19.70 -10.01
N PRO A 120 7.67 -19.98 -11.27
CA PRO A 120 8.71 -20.96 -11.63
C PRO A 120 10.12 -20.59 -11.15
N SER A 121 10.32 -19.37 -10.64
CA SER A 121 11.56 -18.94 -9.99
C SER A 121 11.75 -19.51 -8.59
N CYS A 122 10.69 -20.04 -7.96
CA CYS A 122 10.80 -20.78 -6.71
C CYS A 122 11.61 -22.05 -6.96
N LYS A 123 12.88 -22.05 -6.59
CA LYS A 123 13.72 -23.25 -6.66
C LYS A 123 13.15 -24.30 -5.70
N PRO A 124 12.87 -25.54 -6.15
CA PRO A 124 12.48 -26.62 -5.25
C PRO A 124 13.49 -26.76 -4.10
N GLY A 125 13.01 -26.77 -2.86
CA GLY A 125 13.86 -26.90 -1.66
C GLY A 125 14.43 -25.59 -1.09
N VAL A 126 14.31 -24.45 -1.77
CA VAL A 126 14.74 -23.14 -1.23
C VAL A 126 13.56 -22.42 -0.59
N LYS A 127 13.63 -22.18 0.72
CA LYS A 127 12.67 -21.31 1.43
C LYS A 127 13.01 -19.85 1.15
N GLU A 128 12.63 -19.35 -0.02
CA GLU A 128 12.67 -17.91 -0.29
C GLU A 128 11.87 -17.15 0.78
N PRO A 129 12.38 -16.02 1.29
CA PRO A 129 11.70 -15.26 2.34
C PRO A 129 10.41 -14.62 1.79
N SER A 130 9.42 -14.46 2.66
CA SER A 130 8.27 -13.61 2.36
C SER A 130 8.65 -12.15 2.58
N VAL A 131 8.01 -11.25 1.85
CA VAL A 131 8.20 -9.81 2.03
C VAL A 131 6.90 -9.23 2.58
N ALA A 132 6.96 -8.71 3.79
CA ALA A 132 5.87 -7.94 4.38
C ALA A 132 6.08 -6.45 4.14
N ALA A 133 5.00 -5.69 4.10
CA ALA A 133 5.07 -4.25 4.17
C ALA A 133 3.99 -3.69 5.08
N VAL A 134 4.36 -2.70 5.89
CA VAL A 134 3.44 -1.89 6.68
C VAL A 134 3.56 -0.45 6.20
N VAL A 135 2.43 0.17 5.87
CA VAL A 135 2.34 1.56 5.45
C VAL A 135 1.50 2.34 6.45
N ALA A 136 1.76 3.63 6.59
CA ALA A 136 0.93 4.50 7.41
C ALA A 136 0.80 5.90 6.82
N SER A 137 -0.38 6.51 7.01
CA SER A 137 -0.61 7.91 6.72
C SER A 137 0.28 8.78 7.61
N LEU A 138 0.93 9.79 7.03
CA LEU A 138 1.78 10.73 7.78
C LEU A 138 1.01 11.92 8.37
N ASP A 139 -0.25 12.12 7.96
CA ASP A 139 -1.11 13.18 8.47
C ASP A 139 -2.59 12.84 8.24
N GLN A 140 -3.47 13.69 8.77
CA GLN A 140 -4.92 13.53 8.70
C GLN A 140 -5.52 13.84 7.31
N THR A 141 -4.73 14.36 6.37
CA THR A 141 -5.18 14.59 4.98
C THR A 141 -5.24 13.29 4.19
N LEU A 142 -4.56 12.25 4.68
CA LEU A 142 -4.46 10.92 4.06
C LEU A 142 -3.82 10.95 2.65
N GLY A 143 -3.14 12.05 2.31
CA GLY A 143 -2.45 12.23 1.03
C GLY A 143 -0.99 11.75 1.05
N ARG A 144 -0.33 11.83 2.21
CA ARG A 144 1.08 11.43 2.40
C ARG A 144 1.18 10.16 3.23
N TRP A 145 2.08 9.28 2.82
CA TRP A 145 2.24 7.95 3.39
C TRP A 145 3.70 7.58 3.51
N ALA A 146 4.05 6.88 4.59
CA ALA A 146 5.33 6.22 4.77
C ALA A 146 5.16 4.71 4.70
N SER A 147 6.26 4.00 4.45
CA SER A 147 6.26 2.55 4.37
C SER A 147 7.48 1.94 5.03
N ARG A 148 7.30 0.74 5.57
CA ARG A 148 8.35 -0.12 6.10
C ARG A 148 8.19 -1.48 5.46
N VAL A 149 9.23 -1.95 4.79
CA VAL A 149 9.26 -3.26 4.14
C VAL A 149 10.14 -4.16 4.98
N LEU A 150 9.65 -5.35 5.28
CA LEU A 150 10.25 -6.29 6.21
C LEU A 150 10.49 -7.61 5.47
N LEU A 151 11.63 -8.25 5.73
CA LEU A 151 11.84 -9.64 5.31
C LEU A 151 11.46 -10.57 6.45
N GLN A 152 10.74 -11.65 6.13
CA GLN A 152 10.35 -12.67 7.09
C GLN A 152 10.50 -14.07 6.50
N ALA A 153 10.33 -15.09 7.34
CA ALA A 153 10.46 -16.47 6.91
C ALA A 153 9.52 -16.80 5.72
N GLY A 154 9.96 -17.71 4.87
CA GLY A 154 9.19 -18.12 3.70
C GLY A 154 7.83 -18.70 4.07
N ARG A 155 6.78 -18.26 3.36
CA ARG A 155 5.37 -18.69 3.54
C ARG A 155 4.76 -18.37 4.91
N GLN A 156 5.39 -17.49 5.67
CA GLN A 156 4.80 -16.95 6.89
C GLN A 156 3.86 -15.81 6.52
N GLU A 157 2.56 -15.94 6.80
CA GLU A 157 1.57 -14.88 6.57
C GLU A 157 1.59 -13.84 7.69
N VAL A 158 1.82 -14.26 8.92
CA VAL A 158 1.84 -13.34 10.07
C VAL A 158 3.09 -12.47 10.07
N ILE A 159 2.93 -11.16 10.26
CA ILE A 159 4.02 -10.19 10.19
C ILE A 159 4.74 -10.11 11.54
N THR A 160 5.88 -10.78 11.65
CA THR A 160 6.70 -10.79 12.87
C THR A 160 7.28 -9.42 13.22
N GLY A 161 7.59 -8.59 12.22
CA GLY A 161 8.13 -7.23 12.40
C GLY A 161 7.08 -6.14 12.63
N MET A 162 5.80 -6.49 12.89
CA MET A 162 4.70 -5.53 12.99
C MET A 162 4.95 -4.45 14.05
N GLY A 163 5.44 -4.84 15.23
CA GLY A 163 5.71 -3.91 16.33
C GLY A 163 6.79 -2.88 15.98
N GLY A 164 7.91 -3.33 15.41
CA GLY A 164 9.01 -2.46 14.98
C GLY A 164 8.57 -1.48 13.89
N ALA A 165 7.88 -1.96 12.86
CA ALA A 165 7.35 -1.09 11.80
C ALA A 165 6.34 -0.08 12.34
N THR A 166 5.42 -0.50 13.21
CA THR A 166 4.44 0.39 13.86
C THR A 166 5.14 1.47 14.67
N LYS A 167 6.16 1.12 15.46
CA LYS A 167 6.95 2.06 16.26
C LYS A 167 7.61 3.12 15.38
N GLU A 168 8.26 2.72 14.30
CA GLU A 168 8.90 3.68 13.38
C GLU A 168 7.89 4.60 12.70
N LEU A 169 6.76 4.07 12.24
CA LEU A 169 5.72 4.86 11.57
C LEU A 169 5.06 5.86 12.54
N LEU A 170 4.86 5.48 13.81
CA LEU A 170 4.40 6.38 14.86
C LEU A 170 5.39 7.54 15.10
N LEU A 171 6.69 7.26 15.11
CA LEU A 171 7.73 8.29 15.24
C LEU A 171 7.73 9.24 14.03
N GLU A 172 7.56 8.73 12.81
CA GLU A 172 7.47 9.57 11.61
C GLU A 172 6.25 10.48 11.63
N PHE A 173 5.09 9.97 12.05
CA PHE A 173 3.91 10.80 12.23
C PHE A 173 4.13 11.87 13.29
N TYR A 174 4.73 11.52 14.44
CA TYR A 174 5.04 12.48 15.50
C TYR A 174 5.91 13.62 14.97
N ARG A 175 6.96 13.30 14.19
CA ARG A 175 7.84 14.27 13.53
C ARG A 175 7.08 15.13 12.51
N ALA A 176 6.25 14.51 11.67
CA ALA A 176 5.49 15.20 10.62
C ALA A 176 4.41 16.13 11.18
N ASN A 177 3.89 15.87 12.39
CA ASN A 177 2.78 16.59 13.00
C ASN A 177 3.21 17.42 14.23
N ARG A 178 4.45 17.93 14.25
CA ARG A 178 4.96 18.86 15.29
C ARG A 178 4.79 18.33 16.73
N GLY A 179 4.97 17.03 16.91
CA GLY A 179 4.83 16.37 18.21
C GLY A 179 3.41 15.93 18.57
N ALA A 180 2.45 15.99 17.65
CA ALA A 180 1.14 15.39 17.88
C ALA A 180 1.21 13.86 17.76
N LYS A 181 0.65 13.16 18.77
CA LYS A 181 0.56 11.68 18.78
C LYS A 181 -0.84 11.24 18.31
N PRO A 182 -0.94 10.24 17.43
CA PRO A 182 -2.24 9.72 17.03
C PRO A 182 -2.92 9.04 18.23
N GLN A 183 -4.14 9.43 18.56
CA GLN A 183 -4.95 8.81 19.61
C GLN A 183 -5.79 7.63 19.07
N ARG A 184 -5.82 7.47 17.74
CA ARG A 184 -6.61 6.44 17.04
C ARG A 184 -5.80 5.83 15.91
N LEU A 185 -5.73 4.51 15.86
CA LEU A 185 -5.04 3.74 14.82
C LEU A 185 -6.06 2.85 14.10
N VAL A 186 -6.12 2.95 12.77
CA VAL A 186 -6.98 2.07 11.95
C VAL A 186 -6.08 1.23 11.06
N MET A 187 -6.04 -0.09 11.27
CA MET A 187 -5.24 -1.02 10.47
C MET A 187 -6.10 -1.75 9.44
N TYR A 188 -5.67 -1.74 8.17
CA TYR A 188 -6.20 -2.59 7.11
C TYR A 188 -5.17 -3.64 6.69
N ARG A 189 -5.39 -4.90 7.04
CA ARG A 189 -4.47 -6.02 6.82
C ARG A 189 -4.98 -6.93 5.69
N ASP A 190 -4.25 -7.03 4.58
CA ASP A 190 -4.61 -7.81 3.37
C ASP A 190 -3.74 -9.07 3.22
N GLY A 191 -4.35 -10.22 2.94
CA GLY A 191 -3.65 -11.50 2.73
C GLY A 191 -3.96 -12.58 3.77
N VAL A 192 -4.70 -12.25 4.82
CA VAL A 192 -5.03 -13.19 5.91
C VAL A 192 -6.33 -13.94 5.63
N GLY A 193 -6.27 -15.27 5.64
CA GLY A 193 -7.45 -16.14 5.58
C GLY A 193 -8.18 -16.24 6.92
N GLU A 194 -9.46 -16.61 6.91
CA GLU A 194 -10.29 -16.69 8.13
C GLU A 194 -9.67 -17.56 9.23
N ALA A 195 -9.06 -18.70 8.86
CA ALA A 195 -8.39 -19.61 9.79
C ALA A 195 -7.18 -18.99 10.53
N GLN A 196 -6.70 -17.82 10.08
CA GLN A 196 -5.54 -17.13 10.63
C GLN A 196 -5.92 -15.84 11.39
N PHE A 197 -7.21 -15.54 11.54
CA PHE A 197 -7.67 -14.32 12.21
C PHE A 197 -7.22 -14.25 13.67
N GLU A 198 -7.36 -15.34 14.41
CA GLU A 198 -6.91 -15.40 15.82
C GLU A 198 -5.40 -15.19 15.93
N GLN A 199 -4.63 -15.80 15.03
CA GLN A 199 -3.17 -15.66 15.02
C GLN A 199 -2.74 -14.21 14.69
N ALA A 200 -3.40 -13.57 13.72
CA ALA A 200 -3.16 -12.17 13.40
C ALA A 200 -3.46 -11.24 14.60
N LEU A 201 -4.50 -11.52 15.39
CA LEU A 201 -4.76 -10.78 16.63
C LEU A 201 -3.70 -11.05 17.70
N ALA A 202 -3.38 -12.32 17.95
CA ALA A 202 -2.45 -12.73 18.99
C ALA A 202 -1.03 -12.22 18.76
N GLU A 203 -0.60 -12.08 17.51
CA GLU A 203 0.75 -11.66 17.16
C GLU A 203 0.80 -10.19 16.68
N GLU A 204 0.05 -9.82 15.63
CA GLU A 204 0.19 -8.50 15.00
C GLU A 204 -0.48 -7.39 15.81
N PHE A 205 -1.74 -7.57 16.22
CA PHE A 205 -2.46 -6.58 17.02
C PHE A 205 -1.78 -6.36 18.39
N VAL A 206 -1.38 -7.44 19.07
CA VAL A 206 -0.62 -7.36 20.31
C VAL A 206 0.72 -6.66 20.10
N ALA A 207 1.44 -6.94 19.00
CA ALA A 207 2.68 -6.23 18.68
C ALA A 207 2.46 -4.72 18.44
N MET A 208 1.37 -4.31 17.79
CA MET A 208 1.01 -2.89 17.64
C MET A 208 0.75 -2.23 19.00
N ARG A 209 0.01 -2.91 19.90
CA ARG A 209 -0.24 -2.44 21.27
C ARG A 209 1.05 -2.28 22.07
N LYS A 210 1.92 -3.29 21.99
CA LYS A 210 3.24 -3.28 22.61
C LYS A 210 4.08 -2.12 22.09
N ALA A 211 4.11 -1.89 20.78
CA ALA A 211 4.86 -0.78 20.17
C ALA A 211 4.43 0.60 20.70
N CYS A 212 3.13 0.80 20.97
CA CYS A 212 2.65 2.03 21.61
C CYS A 212 3.17 2.15 23.05
N THR A 213 3.07 1.07 23.83
CA THR A 213 3.55 1.01 25.22
C THR A 213 5.06 1.21 25.34
N ASP A 214 5.83 0.63 24.41
CA ASP A 214 7.29 0.74 24.36
C ASP A 214 7.78 2.14 23.93
N LEU A 215 6.90 2.98 23.36
CA LEU A 215 7.20 4.39 23.09
C LEU A 215 6.96 5.27 24.31
N GLN A 216 5.89 4.98 25.05
CA GLN A 216 5.54 5.66 26.29
C GLN A 216 4.57 4.78 27.08
N GLU A 217 4.86 4.59 28.37
CA GLU A 217 4.18 3.60 29.23
C GLU A 217 2.66 3.77 29.29
N ASP A 218 2.15 5.01 29.32
CA ASP A 218 0.72 5.37 29.38
C ASP A 218 0.08 5.60 28.00
N TYR A 219 0.84 5.50 26.91
CA TYR A 219 0.29 5.72 25.57
C TYR A 219 -0.51 4.51 25.09
N ARG A 220 -1.84 4.66 25.06
CA ARG A 220 -2.83 3.63 24.70
C ARG A 220 -3.85 4.17 23.69
N PRO A 221 -3.46 4.44 22.43
CA PRO A 221 -4.41 4.89 21.41
C PRO A 221 -5.44 3.80 21.12
N ALA A 222 -6.69 4.15 20.83
CA ALA A 222 -7.69 3.17 20.42
C ALA A 222 -7.33 2.58 19.05
N ILE A 223 -7.48 1.27 18.87
CA ILE A 223 -7.13 0.56 17.64
C ILE A 223 -8.38 -0.11 17.06
N THR A 224 -8.61 0.09 15.76
CA THR A 224 -9.54 -0.70 14.96
C THR A 224 -8.72 -1.54 13.98
N PHE A 225 -8.94 -2.86 13.98
CA PHE A 225 -8.17 -3.83 13.19
C PHE A 225 -9.08 -4.55 12.19
N VAL A 226 -8.83 -4.33 10.91
CA VAL A 226 -9.68 -4.78 9.81
C VAL A 226 -8.89 -5.68 8.88
N ILE A 227 -9.35 -6.92 8.68
CA ILE A 227 -8.84 -7.78 7.61
C ILE A 227 -9.53 -7.41 6.29
N VAL A 228 -8.74 -7.35 5.21
CA VAL A 228 -9.21 -7.14 3.85
C VAL A 228 -8.96 -8.42 3.05
N GLN A 229 -10.01 -8.99 2.46
CA GLN A 229 -9.90 -10.11 1.55
C GLN A 229 -10.36 -9.67 0.16
N LYS A 230 -9.39 -9.39 -0.72
CA LYS A 230 -9.66 -9.00 -2.12
C LYS A 230 -9.80 -10.19 -3.08
N ARG A 231 -9.54 -11.42 -2.60
CA ARG A 231 -9.57 -12.66 -3.38
C ARG A 231 -10.48 -13.69 -2.71
N HIS A 232 -11.70 -13.81 -3.21
CA HIS A 232 -12.68 -14.82 -2.80
C HIS A 232 -13.62 -15.17 -3.97
N ASN A 233 -14.53 -16.10 -3.73
CA ASN A 233 -15.45 -16.64 -4.74
C ASN A 233 -16.79 -15.90 -4.82
N THR A 234 -17.14 -15.08 -3.82
CA THR A 234 -18.36 -14.26 -3.82
C THR A 234 -18.39 -13.25 -4.98
N ARG A 235 -19.52 -13.18 -5.69
CA ARG A 235 -19.83 -12.17 -6.72
C ARG A 235 -21.18 -11.57 -6.41
N LEU A 236 -21.32 -10.26 -6.64
CA LEU A 236 -22.58 -9.54 -6.49
C LEU A 236 -23.10 -9.18 -7.88
N LEU A 237 -24.34 -9.54 -8.15
CA LEU A 237 -25.03 -9.23 -9.40
C LEU A 237 -26.19 -8.27 -9.10
N PRO A 238 -26.44 -7.28 -9.96
CA PRO A 238 -27.55 -6.35 -9.76
C PRO A 238 -28.88 -7.09 -9.94
N SER A 239 -29.87 -6.78 -9.09
CA SER A 239 -31.23 -7.33 -9.18
C SER A 239 -32.01 -6.76 -10.36
N ASP A 240 -31.72 -5.51 -10.73
CA ASP A 240 -32.38 -4.78 -11.81
C ASP A 240 -31.42 -3.76 -12.46
N SER A 241 -31.89 -3.07 -13.50
CA SER A 241 -31.12 -2.08 -14.24
C SER A 241 -30.76 -0.83 -13.43
N SER A 242 -31.48 -0.53 -12.34
CA SER A 242 -31.20 0.64 -11.49
C SER A 242 -30.01 0.40 -10.56
N ALA A 243 -29.79 -0.86 -10.17
CA ALA A 243 -28.65 -1.30 -9.38
C ALA A 243 -27.41 -1.62 -10.23
N ALA A 244 -27.51 -1.52 -11.56
CA ALA A 244 -26.46 -1.88 -12.50
C ALA A 244 -25.63 -0.66 -12.98
N ASP A 245 -24.31 -0.83 -13.03
CA ASP A 245 -23.43 0.10 -13.71
C ASP A 245 -23.47 -0.08 -15.23
N ARG A 246 -22.75 0.77 -15.97
CA ARG A 246 -22.68 0.73 -17.44
C ARG A 246 -22.10 -0.58 -18.02
N LYS A 247 -21.53 -1.43 -17.19
CA LYS A 247 -20.92 -2.72 -17.55
C LYS A 247 -21.75 -3.91 -17.05
N GLY A 248 -22.91 -3.68 -16.45
CA GLY A 248 -23.78 -4.74 -15.92
C GLY A 248 -23.32 -5.30 -14.57
N ASN A 249 -22.40 -4.62 -13.87
CA ASN A 249 -22.03 -4.95 -12.50
C ASN A 249 -22.87 -4.16 -11.50
N VAL A 250 -22.84 -4.54 -10.23
CA VAL A 250 -23.38 -3.67 -9.17
C VAL A 250 -22.67 -2.30 -9.17
N VAL A 251 -23.40 -1.24 -8.86
CA VAL A 251 -22.85 0.12 -8.79
C VAL A 251 -21.70 0.24 -7.78
N PRO A 252 -20.71 1.13 -8.01
CA PRO A 252 -19.71 1.44 -6.98
C PRO A 252 -20.40 1.99 -5.72
N GLY A 253 -19.99 1.52 -4.56
CA GLY A 253 -20.59 1.85 -3.27
C GLY A 253 -21.62 0.83 -2.78
N THR A 254 -21.95 -0.21 -3.56
CA THR A 254 -22.79 -1.31 -3.07
C THR A 254 -22.10 -2.02 -1.90
N VAL A 255 -22.79 -2.05 -0.77
CA VAL A 255 -22.40 -2.76 0.45
C VAL A 255 -23.37 -3.92 0.68
N VAL A 256 -22.83 -5.05 1.13
CA VAL A 256 -23.64 -6.18 1.62
C VAL A 256 -23.08 -6.61 2.97
N ASP A 257 -23.82 -6.30 4.03
CA ASP A 257 -23.50 -6.63 5.43
C ASP A 257 -24.55 -7.55 6.07
N ARG A 258 -25.48 -8.09 5.27
CA ARG A 258 -26.54 -9.01 5.70
C ARG A 258 -26.70 -10.18 4.73
N GLY A 259 -27.24 -11.28 5.24
CA GLY A 259 -27.66 -12.46 4.47
C GLY A 259 -26.51 -13.40 4.13
N ILE A 260 -25.47 -12.91 3.45
CA ILE A 260 -24.29 -13.71 3.04
C ILE A 260 -23.07 -13.49 3.95
N THR A 261 -23.16 -12.55 4.88
CA THR A 261 -22.16 -12.26 5.91
C THR A 261 -22.36 -13.14 7.14
N ASN A 262 -21.38 -13.15 8.04
CA ASN A 262 -21.45 -13.93 9.26
C ASN A 262 -22.41 -13.27 10.27
N SER A 263 -23.27 -14.05 10.91
CA SER A 263 -24.25 -13.53 11.87
C SER A 263 -23.65 -13.15 13.22
N ALA A 264 -22.47 -13.66 13.56
CA ALA A 264 -21.82 -13.49 14.85
C ALA A 264 -20.60 -12.55 14.80
N THR A 265 -20.05 -12.27 13.62
CA THR A 265 -18.89 -11.39 13.46
C THR A 265 -19.23 -10.12 12.71
N PHE A 266 -18.38 -9.11 12.82
CA PHE A 266 -18.56 -7.85 12.11
C PHE A 266 -17.83 -7.94 10.77
N ASP A 267 -18.55 -8.31 9.71
CA ASP A 267 -18.04 -8.33 8.35
C ASP A 267 -18.99 -7.69 7.32
N PHE A 268 -18.42 -7.24 6.20
CA PHE A 268 -19.18 -6.69 5.09
C PHE A 268 -18.44 -6.80 3.76
N TYR A 269 -19.18 -6.98 2.68
CA TYR A 269 -18.68 -6.82 1.31
C TYR A 269 -18.86 -5.38 0.85
N LEU A 270 -17.87 -4.84 0.15
CA LEU A 270 -17.96 -3.53 -0.49
C LEU A 270 -17.45 -3.62 -1.94
N ASN A 271 -18.34 -3.34 -2.91
CA ASN A 271 -17.94 -3.07 -4.28
C ASN A 271 -17.59 -1.59 -4.43
N SER A 272 -16.33 -1.21 -4.21
CA SER A 272 -15.94 0.20 -4.24
C SER A 272 -15.65 0.77 -5.63
N HIS A 273 -15.66 -0.04 -6.70
CA HIS A 273 -15.15 0.37 -8.01
C HIS A 273 -16.12 0.02 -9.15
N ALA A 274 -15.93 0.71 -10.28
CA ALA A 274 -16.55 0.34 -11.55
C ALA A 274 -15.54 -0.52 -12.34
N GLY A 275 -15.86 -1.79 -12.54
CA GLY A 275 -15.02 -2.70 -13.31
C GLY A 275 -14.89 -2.27 -14.76
N VAL A 276 -13.69 -2.43 -15.31
CA VAL A 276 -13.45 -2.14 -16.73
C VAL A 276 -13.87 -3.33 -17.61
N LEU A 277 -13.68 -4.54 -17.09
CA LEU A 277 -13.90 -5.80 -17.81
C LEU A 277 -14.30 -6.90 -16.81
N GLY A 278 -15.26 -7.74 -17.23
CA GLY A 278 -15.73 -8.88 -16.45
C GLY A 278 -16.61 -8.49 -15.27
N THR A 279 -16.82 -9.47 -14.38
CA THR A 279 -17.60 -9.29 -13.16
C THR A 279 -16.73 -8.73 -12.03
N ASN A 280 -17.21 -7.69 -11.36
CA ASN A 280 -16.54 -7.11 -10.21
C ASN A 280 -16.37 -8.14 -9.10
N LYS A 281 -15.21 -8.08 -8.44
CA LYS A 281 -15.00 -8.75 -7.16
C LYS A 281 -15.09 -7.67 -6.08
N PRO A 282 -16.20 -7.60 -5.31
CA PRO A 282 -16.22 -6.76 -4.12
C PRO A 282 -15.12 -7.24 -3.18
N ALA A 283 -14.54 -6.35 -2.37
CA ALA A 283 -13.65 -6.80 -1.29
C ALA A 283 -14.49 -7.13 -0.06
N HIS A 284 -14.07 -8.16 0.68
CA HIS A 284 -14.68 -8.57 1.94
C HIS A 284 -13.83 -8.05 3.10
N TYR A 285 -14.47 -7.35 4.04
CA TYR A 285 -13.83 -6.73 5.18
C TYR A 285 -14.33 -7.41 6.45
N HIS A 286 -13.42 -7.83 7.32
CA HIS A 286 -13.75 -8.35 8.65
C HIS A 286 -13.14 -7.42 9.70
N VAL A 287 -13.99 -6.80 10.52
CA VAL A 287 -13.58 -5.95 11.63
C VAL A 287 -13.38 -6.86 12.84
N LEU A 288 -12.12 -7.17 13.15
CA LEU A 288 -11.79 -8.07 14.25
C LEU A 288 -11.76 -7.35 15.60
N VAL A 289 -11.39 -6.07 15.59
CA VAL A 289 -11.35 -5.20 16.77
C VAL A 289 -11.86 -3.81 16.37
N ASP A 290 -12.74 -3.22 17.17
CA ASP A 290 -13.22 -1.83 16.99
C ASP A 290 -13.28 -1.07 18.32
N GLU A 291 -12.12 -0.68 18.84
CA GLU A 291 -12.05 0.12 20.08
C GLU A 291 -12.38 1.60 19.85
N ILE A 292 -12.29 2.05 18.59
CA ILE A 292 -12.63 3.42 18.21
C ILE A 292 -14.16 3.62 18.23
N GLY A 293 -14.92 2.54 17.97
CA GLY A 293 -16.37 2.53 18.00
C GLY A 293 -16.98 3.11 16.73
N PHE A 294 -16.48 2.70 15.57
CA PHE A 294 -17.03 3.12 14.28
C PHE A 294 -18.45 2.61 14.03
N GLY A 295 -18.73 1.37 14.44
CA GLY A 295 -19.93 0.65 14.01
C GLY A 295 -19.99 0.40 12.49
N ALA A 296 -21.05 -0.25 12.03
CA ALA A 296 -21.21 -0.69 10.64
C ALA A 296 -21.10 0.46 9.64
N ASP A 297 -22.00 1.45 9.73
CA ASP A 297 -22.04 2.59 8.82
C ASP A 297 -20.72 3.37 8.79
N GLY A 298 -20.11 3.60 9.96
CA GLY A 298 -18.85 4.32 10.09
C GLY A 298 -17.70 3.60 9.39
N MET A 299 -17.59 2.28 9.57
CA MET A 299 -16.55 1.48 8.91
C MET A 299 -16.76 1.36 7.41
N GLN A 300 -18.00 1.12 6.97
CA GLN A 300 -18.35 1.01 5.56
C GLN A 300 -18.05 2.33 4.82
N LEU A 301 -18.45 3.46 5.42
CA LEU A 301 -18.26 4.79 4.85
C LEU A 301 -16.78 5.19 4.79
N LEU A 302 -16.03 5.00 5.88
CA LEU A 302 -14.58 5.25 5.90
C LEU A 302 -13.89 4.43 4.82
N THR A 303 -14.16 3.12 4.78
CA THR A 303 -13.52 2.20 3.82
C THR A 303 -13.83 2.61 2.39
N TYR A 304 -15.07 3.00 2.10
CA TYR A 304 -15.45 3.47 0.77
C TYR A 304 -14.78 4.79 0.39
N TRP A 305 -14.70 5.77 1.30
CA TRP A 305 -14.01 7.04 1.04
C TRP A 305 -12.52 6.85 0.80
N LEU A 306 -11.88 5.96 1.57
CA LEU A 306 -10.48 5.64 1.36
C LEU A 306 -10.24 5.17 -0.07
N CYS A 307 -11.15 4.39 -0.69
CA CYS A 307 -11.01 3.94 -2.08
C CYS A 307 -10.91 5.07 -3.12
N TYR A 308 -11.32 6.30 -2.80
CA TYR A 308 -11.14 7.48 -3.67
C TYR A 308 -9.81 8.21 -3.46
N LEU A 309 -9.04 7.86 -2.43
CA LEU A 309 -7.79 8.52 -2.07
C LEU A 309 -6.54 7.85 -2.64
N TYR A 310 -6.71 6.89 -3.56
CA TYR A 310 -5.59 6.24 -4.22
C TYR A 310 -4.87 7.22 -5.18
N GLN A 311 -3.79 7.82 -4.71
CA GLN A 311 -3.02 8.89 -5.38
C GLN A 311 -2.57 8.62 -6.83
N ARG A 312 -2.66 7.38 -7.36
CA ARG A 312 -2.22 7.03 -8.72
C ARG A 312 -3.31 7.20 -9.79
N THR A 313 -4.57 7.39 -9.42
CA THR A 313 -5.67 7.41 -10.38
C THR A 313 -6.80 8.33 -9.95
N THR A 314 -7.58 8.80 -10.91
CA THR A 314 -8.77 9.66 -10.69
C THR A 314 -10.05 8.83 -10.61
N LYS A 315 -9.94 7.57 -10.16
CA LYS A 315 -11.05 6.60 -10.06
C LYS A 315 -10.99 5.93 -8.71
N SER A 316 -12.14 5.50 -8.20
CA SER A 316 -12.17 4.62 -7.04
C SER A 316 -11.54 3.26 -7.37
N VAL A 317 -10.74 2.74 -6.44
CA VAL A 317 -10.09 1.43 -6.57
C VAL A 317 -10.92 0.32 -5.92
N SER A 318 -10.58 -0.95 -6.21
CA SER A 318 -11.38 -2.12 -5.88
C SER A 318 -11.32 -2.58 -4.42
N TYR A 319 -10.38 -2.05 -3.64
CA TYR A 319 -10.25 -2.30 -2.21
C TYR A 319 -9.47 -1.16 -1.55
N CYS A 320 -9.52 -1.09 -0.22
CA CYS A 320 -9.03 0.04 0.56
C CYS A 320 -7.54 0.37 0.29
N PRO A 321 -7.20 1.63 -0.07
CA PRO A 321 -5.83 2.03 -0.42
C PRO A 321 -4.72 1.81 0.60
N PRO A 322 -4.92 1.84 1.93
CA PRO A 322 -3.87 1.47 2.87
C PRO A 322 -3.35 0.05 2.59
N ALA A 323 -4.25 -0.92 2.45
CA ALA A 323 -3.90 -2.29 2.05
C ALA A 323 -3.28 -2.33 0.64
N TYR A 324 -3.81 -1.55 -0.31
CA TYR A 324 -3.25 -1.51 -1.66
C TYR A 324 -1.83 -0.92 -1.71
N TYR A 325 -1.54 0.08 -0.87
CA TYR A 325 -0.20 0.63 -0.72
C TYR A 325 0.75 -0.39 -0.11
N ALA A 326 0.31 -1.16 0.88
CA ALA A 326 1.08 -2.25 1.44
C ALA A 326 1.39 -3.33 0.39
N ASP A 327 0.41 -3.80 -0.39
CA ASP A 327 0.62 -4.76 -1.50
C ASP A 327 1.67 -4.23 -2.49
N ARG A 328 1.57 -2.96 -2.89
CA ARG A 328 2.56 -2.33 -3.79
C ARG A 328 3.96 -2.25 -3.17
N ALA A 329 4.05 -1.92 -1.88
CA ALA A 329 5.32 -1.82 -1.16
C ALA A 329 5.97 -3.21 -0.97
N ALA A 330 5.20 -4.22 -0.57
CA ALA A 330 5.65 -5.61 -0.44
C ALA A 330 6.11 -6.17 -1.80
N TYR A 331 5.33 -5.95 -2.86
CA TYR A 331 5.72 -6.31 -4.22
C TYR A 331 7.02 -5.64 -4.64
N ARG A 332 7.19 -4.33 -4.39
CA ARG A 332 8.45 -3.61 -4.70
C ARG A 332 9.61 -4.20 -3.90
N GLY A 333 9.43 -4.45 -2.61
CA GLY A 333 10.43 -5.10 -1.77
C GLY A 333 10.89 -6.45 -2.33
N ARG A 334 9.96 -7.27 -2.81
CA ARG A 334 10.30 -8.55 -3.44
C ARG A 334 11.08 -8.38 -4.74
N GLN A 335 10.74 -7.40 -5.58
CA GLN A 335 11.52 -7.11 -6.78
C GLN A 335 12.97 -6.69 -6.44
N LEU A 336 13.16 -5.91 -5.38
CA LEU A 336 14.47 -5.46 -4.91
C LEU A 336 15.30 -6.62 -4.32
N LEU A 337 14.65 -7.53 -3.60
CA LEU A 337 15.30 -8.73 -3.07
C LEU A 337 15.84 -9.61 -4.21
N ILE A 338 15.02 -9.86 -5.25
CA ILE A 338 15.45 -10.64 -6.42
C ILE A 338 16.64 -9.95 -7.11
N ALA A 339 16.55 -8.65 -7.35
CA ALA A 339 17.64 -7.89 -7.98
C ALA A 339 18.94 -7.94 -7.18
N SER A 340 18.85 -7.87 -5.86
CA SER A 340 20.01 -7.88 -4.97
C SER A 340 20.66 -9.27 -4.89
N ALA A 341 19.86 -10.34 -4.91
CA ALA A 341 20.37 -11.71 -4.98
C ALA A 341 21.05 -12.01 -6.31
N SER A 342 20.56 -11.45 -7.42
CA SER A 342 21.22 -11.54 -8.73
C SER A 342 22.53 -10.73 -8.81
N ALA A 343 22.66 -9.66 -8.00
CA ALA A 343 23.86 -8.83 -7.94
C ALA A 343 24.93 -9.34 -6.96
N ALA A 344 24.55 -10.15 -5.97
CA ALA A 344 25.47 -10.70 -4.97
C ALA A 344 25.99 -12.09 -5.38
N THR A 345 27.31 -12.29 -5.37
CA THR A 345 27.96 -13.59 -5.63
C THR A 345 27.83 -14.57 -4.45
N THR A 346 27.29 -14.12 -3.32
CA THR A 346 27.13 -14.90 -2.09
C THR A 346 25.75 -14.63 -1.50
N THR A 347 24.95 -15.67 -1.33
CA THR A 347 23.60 -15.58 -0.75
C THR A 347 23.75 -15.47 0.77
N PRO A 348 23.21 -14.45 1.45
CA PRO A 348 23.14 -14.47 2.89
C PRO A 348 22.13 -15.55 3.31
N SER A 349 22.56 -16.49 4.15
CA SER A 349 21.69 -17.49 4.76
C SER A 349 20.74 -16.81 5.76
N ALA A 350 19.45 -16.88 5.48
CA ALA A 350 18.39 -16.37 6.35
C ALA A 350 17.98 -17.43 7.39
N GLU A 351 18.93 -17.95 8.16
CA GLU A 351 18.62 -18.79 9.32
C GLU A 351 18.71 -17.93 10.59
N GLY A 352 17.55 -17.68 11.21
CA GLY A 352 17.44 -17.10 12.55
C GLY A 352 17.35 -15.57 12.66
N ALA A 353 17.13 -14.83 11.57
CA ALA A 353 17.07 -13.36 11.63
C ALA A 353 15.68 -12.85 12.01
N ASP A 354 15.61 -12.05 13.09
CA ASP A 354 14.53 -11.10 13.35
C ASP A 354 14.19 -10.33 12.06
N ALA A 355 12.91 -9.95 11.89
CA ALA A 355 12.47 -9.20 10.72
C ALA A 355 13.33 -7.92 10.55
N TRP A 356 14.14 -7.88 9.49
CA TRP A 356 14.99 -6.73 9.17
C TRP A 356 14.37 -5.92 8.03
N PHE A 357 14.58 -4.61 8.05
CA PHE A 357 14.07 -3.73 7.01
C PHE A 357 14.74 -4.05 5.68
N ALA A 358 13.95 -4.38 4.65
CA ALA A 358 14.46 -4.48 3.29
C ALA A 358 15.11 -3.12 2.96
N GLY A 359 16.43 -3.12 2.72
CA GLY A 359 17.33 -1.95 2.73
C GLY A 359 17.02 -0.82 1.75
N ILE A 360 15.79 -0.31 1.74
CA ILE A 360 15.34 0.87 1.03
C ILE A 360 16.05 2.06 1.65
N HIS A 361 16.53 2.95 0.77
CA HIS A 361 17.23 4.14 1.20
C HIS A 361 16.31 5.01 2.06
N LYS A 362 16.82 5.48 3.21
CA LYS A 362 16.07 6.25 4.22
C LYS A 362 15.27 7.42 3.63
N ASP A 363 15.84 8.12 2.64
CA ASP A 363 15.22 9.27 1.98
C ASP A 363 13.93 8.94 1.22
N LEU A 364 13.68 7.65 0.94
CA LEU A 364 12.49 7.19 0.23
C LEU A 364 11.43 6.57 1.15
N THR A 365 11.78 6.24 2.39
CA THR A 365 10.90 5.50 3.32
C THR A 365 9.64 6.26 3.72
N ASN A 366 9.63 7.59 3.52
CA ASN A 366 8.53 8.50 3.85
C ASN A 366 7.83 9.07 2.61
N VAL A 367 8.00 8.45 1.44
CA VAL A 367 7.29 8.78 0.21
C VAL A 367 6.77 7.51 -0.48
N LEU A 368 5.85 7.69 -1.43
CA LEU A 368 5.24 6.60 -2.19
C LEU A 368 6.15 6.08 -3.34
N TYR A 369 7.40 5.73 -3.06
CA TYR A 369 8.40 5.29 -4.06
C TYR A 369 7.96 4.04 -4.86
N PHE A 370 7.10 3.21 -4.26
CA PHE A 370 6.54 1.99 -4.84
C PHE A 370 5.45 2.22 -5.90
N MET A 371 5.01 3.48 -6.12
CA MET A 371 3.90 3.82 -7.02
C MET A 371 4.11 3.61 -8.51
#